data_AF-A0A353LUV7-F1
#
_entry.id   AF-A0A353LUV7-F1
#
_cell.length_a   1.000
_cell.length_b   1.000
_cell.length_c   1.000
_cell.angle_alpha   90.00
_cell.angle_beta   90.00
_cell.angle_gamma   90.00
#
_symmetry.space_group_name_H-M   'P 1'
#
loop_
_entity.id
_entity.type
_entity.pdbx_description
1 polymer ?
#
loop_
_entity_poly.entity_id
_entity_poly.type
_entity_poly.pdbx_seq_one_letter_code
_entity_poly.pdbx_strand_id
1 'polypeptide(L)' 'MALSPRLELKQTQGLVMTPQLQQAIKLLQLSNIELEAYVAAEMERNPLL' A
#
# COMPACT_ATOMS: atom_id res chain seq x y z
N MET A 1 -33.38 -10.98 -25.53
CA MET A 1 -33.13 -10.82 -24.08
C MET A 1 -31.62 -10.82 -23.88
N ALA A 2 -31.00 -9.67 -23.69
CA ALA A 2 -29.59 -9.57 -23.33
C ALA A 2 -29.52 -8.68 -22.09
N LEU A 3 -29.43 -9.32 -20.92
CA LEU A 3 -29.22 -8.63 -19.64
C LEU A 3 -27.70 -8.53 -19.44
N SER A 4 -27.10 -7.46 -19.96
CA SER A 4 -25.71 -7.13 -19.63
C SER A 4 -25.67 -6.72 -18.15
N PRO A 5 -24.84 -7.34 -17.29
CA PRO A 5 -24.69 -6.90 -15.91
C PRO A 5 -24.03 -5.52 -15.92
N ARG A 6 -24.84 -4.49 -15.67
CA ARG A 6 -24.38 -3.11 -15.53
C ARG A 6 -23.57 -3.05 -14.25
N LEU A 7 -22.24 -3.05 -14.39
CA LEU A 7 -21.31 -2.90 -13.27
C LEU A 7 -21.47 -1.47 -12.74
N GLU A 8 -22.34 -1.26 -11.76
CA GLU A 8 -22.44 0.01 -11.05
C GLU A 8 -21.21 0.15 -10.14
N LEU A 9 -20.13 0.70 -10.70
CA LEU A 9 -18.98 1.19 -9.94
C LEU A 9 -19.47 2.34 -9.05
N LYS A 10 -19.98 2.01 -7.87
CA LYS A 10 -20.22 2.99 -6.81
C LYS A 10 -18.85 3.51 -6.38
N GLN A 11 -18.49 4.72 -6.81
CA GLN A 11 -17.31 5.42 -6.33
C GLN A 11 -17.55 5.83 -4.88
N THR A 12 -17.29 4.94 -3.94
CA THR A 12 -17.26 5.25 -2.51
C THR A 12 -16.03 6.10 -2.24
N GLN A 13 -16.20 7.42 -2.14
CA GLN A 13 -15.21 8.32 -1.54
C GLN A 13 -15.19 8.09 -0.03
N GLY A 14 -14.64 6.96 0.39
CA GLY A 14 -14.27 6.71 1.77
C GLY A 14 -12.79 6.98 1.95
N LEU A 15 -12.42 7.60 3.06
CA LEU A 15 -11.05 7.53 3.58
C LEU A 15 -10.77 6.06 3.93
N VAL A 16 -10.34 5.29 2.93
CA VAL A 16 -9.91 3.91 3.12
C VAL A 16 -8.45 3.93 3.51
N MET A 17 -8.12 3.21 4.58
CA MET A 17 -6.73 3.00 4.94
C MET A 17 -6.10 2.11 3.87
N THR A 18 -5.32 2.71 2.97
CA THR A 18 -4.64 1.96 1.91
C THR A 18 -3.46 1.19 2.49
N PRO A 19 -3.08 0.04 1.90
CA PRO A 19 -1.87 -0.68 2.33
C PRO A 19 -0.63 0.21 2.35
N GLN A 20 -0.52 1.14 1.40
CA GLN A 20 0.57 2.10 1.32
C GLN A 20 0.55 3.08 2.50
N LEU A 21 -0.62 3.56 2.90
CA LEU A 21 -0.74 4.46 4.04
C LEU A 21 -0.39 3.74 5.35
N GLN A 22 -0.81 2.49 5.53
CA GLN A 22 -0.41 1.67 6.69
C GLN A 22 1.10 1.47 6.74
N GLN A 23 1.70 1.13 5.59
CA GLN A 23 3.14 0.95 5.47
C GLN A 23 3.88 2.25 5.79
N ALA A 24 3.44 3.38 5.24
CA ALA A 24 4.02 4.69 5.54
C ALA A 24 3.96 5.03 7.04
N ILE A 25 2.82 4.80 7.70
CA ILE A 25 2.68 5.01 9.15
C ILE A 25 3.67 4.14 9.93
N LYS A 26 3.82 2.87 9.54
CA LYS A 26 4.77 1.96 10.19
C LYS A 26 6.22 2.43 10.02
N LEU A 27 6.59 2.92 8.84
CA LEU A 27 7.93 3.45 8.57
C LEU A 27 8.23 4.70 9.40
N LEU A 28 7.25 5.59 9.57
CA LEU A 28 7.40 6.79 10.40
C LEU A 28 7.60 6.48 11.90
N GLN A 29 7.26 5.27 12.34
CA GLN A 29 7.44 4.82 13.73
C GLN A 29 8.81 4.19 13.97
N LEU A 30 9.59 3.89 12.93
CA LEU A 30 10.92 3.29 13.06
C LEU A 30 11.95 4.36 13.43
N SER A 31 12.93 3.98 14.25
CA SER A 31 14.15 4.79 14.43
C SER A 31 15.00 4.76 13.16
N ASN A 32 15.92 5.73 13.00
CA ASN A 32 16.79 5.80 11.81
C ASN A 32 17.57 4.49 11.56
N ILE A 33 18.05 3.84 12.62
CA ILE A 33 18.79 2.57 12.52
C ILE A 33 17.88 1.44 11.99
N GLU A 34 16.66 1.37 12.50
CA GLU A 34 15.67 0.36 12.07
C GLU A 34 15.18 0.62 10.64
N LEU A 35 15.05 1.89 10.26
CA LEU A 35 14.65 2.27 8.90
C LEU A 35 15.73 1.88 7.88
N GLU A 36 17.01 2.13 8.17
CA GLU A 36 18.13 1.70 7.31
C GLU A 36 18.17 0.17 7.15
N ALA A 37 18.01 -0.57 8.25
CA ALA A 37 17.95 -2.03 8.21
C ALA A 37 16.74 -2.54 7.42
N TYR A 38 15.59 -1.89 7.55
CA TYR A 38 14.39 -2.22 6.78
C TYR A 38 14.59 -1.99 5.28
N VAL A 39 15.13 -0.83 4.89
CA VAL A 39 15.40 -0.50 3.48
C VAL A 39 16.40 -1.47 2.87
N ALA A 40 17.48 -1.81 3.58
CA ALA A 40 18.45 -2.80 3.11
C ALA A 40 17.81 -4.18 2.86
N ALA A 41 16.95 -4.64 3.79
CA ALA A 41 16.25 -5.91 3.64
C ALA A 41 15.23 -5.89 2.47
N GLU A 42 14.56 -4.76 2.23
CA GLU A 42 13.66 -4.62 1.08
C GLU A 42 14.42 -4.58 -0.25
N MET A 43 15.61 -3.98 -0.28
CA MET A 43 16.47 -3.93 -1.47
C MET A 43 17.03 -5.31 -1.86
N GLU A 44 17.26 -6.20 -0.90
CA GLU A 44 17.58 -7.62 -1.17
C GLU A 44 16.40 -8.38 -1.79
N ARG A 45 15.17 -8.04 -1.37
CA ARG A 45 13.94 -8.72 -1.82
C ARG A 45 13.41 -8.16 -3.13
N ASN A 46 13.71 -6.91 -3.44
CA ASN A 46 13.34 -6.25 -4.66
C ASN A 46 14.52 -5.41 -5.17
N PRO A 47 15.39 -5.99 -6.02
CA PRO A 47 16.58 -5.30 -6.53
C PRO A 47 16.26 -4.13 -7.49
N LEU A 48 14.98 -3.83 -7.72
CA LEU A 48 14.49 -2.69 -8.51
C LEU A 48 13.83 -1.59 -7.64
N LEU A 49 13.78 -1.74 -6.31
CA LEU A 49 13.52 -0.62 -5.39
C LEU A 49 14.74 0.29 -5.32
#